data_AF-A0AB39XHD5-F1
#
_entry.id   AF-A0AB39XHD5-F1
#
_cell.length_a   1.000
_cell.length_b   1.000
_cell.length_c   1.000
_cell.angle_alpha   90.00
_cell.angle_beta   90.00
_cell.angle_gamma   90.00
#
_symmetry.space_group_name_H-M   'P 1'
#
loop_
_entity.id
_entity.type
_entity.pdbx_description
1 polymer ?
#
loop_
_entity_poly.entity_id
_entity_poly.type
_entity_poly.pdbx_seq_one_letter_code
_entity_poly.pdbx_strand_id
1 'polypeptide(L)' 'MTAIRIRKHEAVPDTGSFEVYFSDGRASIFVYWDDVPSRRLHPEILTRAQALEEAR' A
#
# COMPACT_ATOMS: atom_id res chain seq x y z
N MET A 1 8.95 -20.69 -5.29
CA MET A 1 8.85 -19.34 -4.69
C MET A 1 7.97 -18.51 -5.61
N THR A 2 6.80 -18.06 -5.14
CA THR A 2 5.98 -17.11 -5.91
C THR A 2 6.72 -15.78 -5.95
N ALA A 3 6.85 -15.18 -7.13
CA ALA A 3 7.43 -13.85 -7.25
C ALA A 3 6.40 -12.82 -6.77
N ILE A 4 6.79 -12.00 -5.79
CA ILE A 4 5.99 -10.88 -5.27
C ILE A 4 6.52 -9.60 -5.91
N ARG A 5 5.62 -8.73 -6.37
CA ARG A 5 5.96 -7.38 -6.85
C ARG A 5 5.15 -6.37 -6.05
N ILE A 6 5.84 -5.36 -5.51
CA ILE A 6 5.19 -4.23 -4.85
C ILE A 6 5.08 -3.10 -5.87
N ARG A 7 3.87 -2.62 -6.14
CA ARG A 7 3.62 -1.47 -7.02
C ARG A 7 3.08 -0.32 -6.21
N LYS A 8 3.68 0.86 -6.39
CA LYS A 8 3.20 2.09 -5.77
C LYS A 8 2.10 2.70 -6.64
N HIS A 9 0.96 2.99 -6.04
CA HIS A 9 -0.11 3.79 -6.62
C HIS A 9 -0.21 5.11 -5.86
N GLU A 10 0.00 6.22 -6.57
CA GLU A 10 -0.11 7.57 -6.02
C GLU A 10 -0.62 8.49 -7.13
N ALA A 11 -1.89 8.88 -7.04
CA ALA A 11 -2.50 9.83 -7.97
C ALA A 11 -2.51 11.26 -7.40
N VAL A 12 -2.53 11.38 -6.06
CA VAL A 12 -2.49 12.63 -5.31
C VAL A 12 -1.26 12.57 -4.41
N PRO A 13 -0.47 13.66 -4.29
CA PRO A 13 0.70 13.67 -3.42
C PRO A 13 0.34 13.28 -1.98
N ASP A 14 1.22 12.49 -1.36
CA ASP A 14 1.17 12.12 0.04
C ASP A 14 0.02 11.18 0.43
N THR A 15 -0.66 10.57 -0.55
CA THR A 15 -1.72 9.58 -0.32
C THR A 15 -1.78 8.54 -1.44
N GLY A 16 -2.06 7.29 -1.09
CA GLY A 16 -2.08 6.22 -2.10
C GLY A 16 -2.17 4.82 -1.53
N SER A 17 -1.71 3.86 -2.33
CA SER A 17 -1.62 2.46 -1.91
C SER A 17 -0.37 1.75 -2.45
N PHE A 18 -0.01 0.65 -1.79
CA PHE A 18 0.90 -0.35 -2.34
C PHE A 18 0.11 -1.59 -2.71
N GLU A 19 0.22 -2.02 -3.97
CA GLU A 19 -0.30 -3.30 -4.45
C GLU A 19 0.77 -4.37 -4.29
N VAL A 20 0.46 -5.39 -3.48
CA VAL A 20 1.23 -6.64 -3.38
C VAL A 20 0.69 -7.60 -4.42
N TYR A 21 1.37 -7.67 -5.56
CA TYR A 21 1.00 -8.54 -6.68
C TYR A 21 1.69 -9.90 -6.59
N PHE A 22 0.90 -10.97 -6.64
CA PHE A 22 1.40 -12.35 -6.65
C PHE A 22 1.42 -12.93 -8.06
N SER A 23 2.57 -13.41 -8.52
CA SER A 23 2.71 -14.00 -9.85
C SER A 23 1.98 -15.34 -10.04
N ASP A 24 1.43 -15.92 -8.98
CA ASP A 24 0.72 -17.19 -8.99
C ASP A 24 -0.80 -17.05 -9.21
N GLY A 25 -1.27 -15.83 -9.49
CA GLY A 25 -2.67 -15.56 -9.81
C GLY A 25 -3.57 -15.36 -8.59
N ARG A 26 -3.03 -15.40 -7.37
CA ARG A 26 -3.77 -14.96 -6.17
C ARG A 26 -4.17 -13.50 -6.29
N ALA A 27 -5.29 -13.15 -5.65
CA ALA A 27 -5.74 -11.76 -5.58
C ALA A 27 -4.66 -10.88 -4.95
N SER A 28 -4.46 -9.69 -5.50
CA SER A 28 -3.51 -8.74 -4.97
C SER A 28 -4.01 -8.15 -3.65
N ILE A 29 -3.10 -7.83 -2.75
CA ILE A 29 -3.41 -7.14 -1.49
C ILE A 29 -3.05 -5.67 -1.65
N PHE A 30 -3.88 -4.79 -1.10
CA PHE A 30 -3.66 -3.35 -1.14
C PHE A 30 -3.46 -2.83 0.27
N VAL A 31 -2.37 -2.10 0.49
CA VAL A 31 -2.10 -1.41 1.74
C VAL A 31 -2.20 0.09 1.49
N TYR A 32 -3.15 0.75 2.15
CA TYR A 32 -3.43 2.16 1.95
C TYR A 32 -2.62 3.04 2.91
N TRP A 33 -2.21 4.19 2.42
CA TRP A 33 -1.44 5.16 3.20
C TRP A 33 -1.84 6.59 2.90
N ASP A 34 -1.71 7.43 3.92
CA ASP A 34 -1.82 8.88 3.81
C ASP A 34 -0.87 9.51 4.84
N ASP A 35 0.15 10.20 4.35
CA ASP A 35 1.16 10.83 5.21
C ASP A 35 0.63 12.11 5.87
N VAL A 36 -0.52 12.64 5.44
CA VAL A 36 -1.18 13.79 6.06
C VAL A 36 -2.10 13.31 7.20
N PRO A 37 -1.73 13.53 8.49
CA PRO A 37 -2.48 12.97 9.62
C PRO A 37 -3.95 13.40 9.65
N SER A 38 -4.24 14.63 9.24
CA SER A 38 -5.59 15.18 9.18
C SER A 38 -6.49 14.54 8.12
N ARG A 39 -5.93 13.79 7.15
CA ARG A 39 -6.67 13.08 6.10
C ARG A 39 -6.93 11.61 6.43
N ARG A 40 -6.23 11.04 7.43
CA ARG A 40 -6.40 9.64 7.84
C ARG A 40 -7.73 9.46 8.56
N LEU A 41 -8.76 9.14 7.79
CA LEU A 41 -10.13 8.92 8.27
C LEU A 41 -10.30 7.57 8.99
N HIS A 42 -9.45 6.58 8.70
CA HIS A 42 -9.53 5.22 9.23
C HIS A 42 -8.22 4.79 9.88
N PRO A 43 -8.27 3.98 10.97
CA PRO A 43 -7.07 3.51 11.68
C PRO A 43 -6.22 2.54 10.84
N GLU A 44 -6.81 1.92 9.82
CA GLU A 44 -6.12 1.07 8.85
C GLU A 44 -5.30 1.85 7.81
N ILE A 45 -5.47 3.18 7.71
CA ILE A 45 -4.66 4.01 6.83
C ILE A 45 -3.37 4.37 7.55
N LEU A 46 -2.27 3.87 6.99
CA LEU A 46 -0.95 4.00 7.58
C LEU A 46 -0.22 5.25 7.09
N THR A 47 0.95 5.50 7.64
CA THR A 47 1.95 6.32 6.92
C THR A 47 2.52 5.54 5.74
N ARG A 48 3.09 6.23 4.76
CA ARG A 48 3.73 5.60 3.60
C ARG A 48 4.84 4.64 4.01
N ALA A 49 5.60 4.99 5.05
CA ALA A 49 6.67 4.16 5.56
C ALA A 49 6.14 2.84 6.14
N GLN A 50 5.11 2.92 6.98
CA GLN A 50 4.44 1.75 7.56
C GLN A 50 3.78 0.88 6.49
N ALA A 51 3.08 1.47 5.53
CA ALA A 51 2.45 0.71 4.46
C ALA A 51 3.47 0.01 3.54
N LEU A 52 4.63 0.62 3.32
CA LEU A 52 5.71 -0.03 2.56
C LEU A 52 6.33 -1.19 3.34
N GLU A 53 6.43 -1.09 4.66
CA GLU A 53 6.88 -2.18 5.52
C GLU A 53 5.89 -3.34 5.50
N GLU A 54 4.58 -3.06 5.63
CA GLU A 54 3.53 -4.08 5.59
C GLU A 54 3.38 -4.74 4.21
N ALA A 55 3.70 -4.04 3.13
CA ALA A 55 3.64 -4.59 1.77
C ALA A 55 4.80 -5.54 1.41
N ARG A 56 5.84 -5.65 2.26
CA ARG A 56 7.04 -6.47 2.02
C ARG A 56 6.90 -7.88 2.60
#